data_AF-A0A7J6F2N2-F1
#
_entry.id   AF-A0A7J6F2N2-F1
#
_cell.length_a   1.000
_cell.length_b   1.000
_cell.length_c   1.000
_cell.angle_alpha   90.00
_cell.angle_beta   90.00
_cell.angle_gamma   90.00
#
_symmetry.space_group_name_H-M   'P 1'
#
loop_
_entity.id
_entity.type
_entity.pdbx_description
1 polymer ?
#
loop_
_entity_poly.entity_id
_entity_poly.type
_entity_poly.pdbx_seq_one_letter_code
_entity_poly.pdbx_strand_id
1 'polypeptide(L)'
;MEEAKGDSKMESQMMRFNNLSMPMPILGKDVSFVNLHGGFTHILASTFESIEDVAKYVHHPVHVEFGNLYHHNLEKFLIFDYKPTIFLP
;
A
#
# COMPACT_ATOMS: atom_id res chain seq x y z
N MET A 1 -19.68 3.55 -12.84
CA MET A 1 -19.13 4.92 -12.96
C MET A 1 -18.54 5.42 -11.64
N GLU A 2 -19.10 5.05 -10.48
CA GLU A 2 -18.61 5.46 -9.15
C GLU A 2 -17.30 4.76 -8.74
N GLU A 3 -17.16 3.46 -9.03
CA GLU A 3 -15.96 2.65 -8.78
C GLU A 3 -14.71 3.19 -9.50
N ALA A 4 -14.83 3.52 -10.80
CA ALA A 4 -13.75 4.12 -11.57
C ALA A 4 -13.29 5.50 -11.03
N LYS A 5 -14.21 6.23 -10.37
CA LYS A 5 -13.92 7.50 -9.72
C LYS A 5 -13.20 7.30 -8.37
N GLY A 6 -13.52 6.22 -7.65
CA GLY A 6 -12.79 5.79 -6.46
C GLY A 6 -11.35 5.38 -6.78
N ASP A 7 -11.17 4.56 -7.82
CA ASP A 7 -9.86 4.09 -8.29
C ASP A 7 -8.95 5.26 -8.71
N SER A 8 -9.43 6.17 -9.56
CA SER A 8 -8.65 7.34 -10.01
C SER A 8 -8.24 8.27 -8.86
N LYS A 9 -9.09 8.44 -7.83
CA LYS A 9 -8.74 9.21 -6.63
C LYS A 9 -7.65 8.49 -5.83
N MET A 10 -7.76 7.17 -5.69
CA MET A 10 -6.78 6.31 -5.02
C MET A 10 -5.40 6.44 -5.67
N GLU A 11 -5.34 6.24 -6.98
CA GLU A 11 -4.11 6.31 -7.78
C GLU A 11 -3.46 7.69 -7.68
N SER A 12 -4.26 8.77 -7.72
CA SER A 12 -3.73 10.13 -7.60
C SER A 12 -3.11 10.41 -6.23
N GLN A 13 -3.69 9.87 -5.14
CA GLN A 13 -3.12 10.01 -3.80
C GLN A 13 -1.85 9.17 -3.63
N MET A 14 -1.82 7.97 -4.22
CA MET A 14 -0.63 7.13 -4.25
C MET A 14 0.53 7.73 -5.04
N MET A 15 0.23 8.34 -6.19
CA MET A 15 1.26 9.02 -6.97
C MET A 15 1.91 10.17 -6.20
N ARG A 16 1.12 10.89 -5.39
CA ARG A 16 1.66 11.94 -4.49
C ARG A 16 2.50 11.34 -3.36
N PHE A 17 2.10 10.20 -2.81
CA PHE A 17 2.87 9.50 -1.78
C PHE A 17 4.23 9.00 -2.31
N ASN A 18 4.24 8.36 -3.47
CA ASN A 18 5.46 7.86 -4.12
C ASN A 18 6.50 8.95 -4.35
N ASN A 19 6.07 10.17 -4.68
CA ASN A 19 6.98 11.29 -4.88
C ASN A 19 7.59 11.87 -3.59
N LEU A 20 7.11 11.45 -2.42
CA LEU A 20 7.47 12.04 -1.12
C LEU A 20 8.06 11.03 -0.11
N SER A 21 7.94 9.73 -0.36
CA SER A 21 8.42 8.68 0.55
C SER A 21 9.41 7.72 -0.11
N MET A 22 10.56 7.50 0.54
CA MET A 22 11.40 6.33 0.27
C MET A 22 11.15 5.27 1.36
N PRO A 23 11.09 3.98 1.01
CA PRO A 23 11.10 3.40 -0.34
C PRO A 23 9.75 3.59 -1.07
N MET A 24 9.78 3.77 -2.41
CA MET A 24 8.57 3.92 -3.22
C MET A 24 7.77 2.61 -3.29
N PRO A 25 6.50 2.58 -2.86
CA PRO A 25 5.68 1.39 -2.98
C PRO A 25 5.31 1.10 -4.44
N ILE A 26 5.29 -0.19 -4.77
CA ILE A 26 4.69 -0.72 -5.99
C ILE A 26 3.18 -0.85 -5.76
N LEU A 27 2.38 -0.27 -6.65
CA LEU A 27 0.92 -0.38 -6.65
C LEU A 27 0.48 -1.46 -7.64
N GLY A 28 -0.38 -2.37 -7.20
CA GLY A 28 -1.04 -3.36 -8.05
C GLY A 28 -2.54 -3.36 -7.83
N LYS A 29 -3.30 -3.68 -8.89
CA LYS A 29 -4.75 -3.92 -8.84
C LYS A 29 -5.03 -5.41 -8.94
N ASP A 30 -5.95 -5.92 -8.12
CA ASP A 30 -6.36 -7.31 -8.19
C ASP A 30 -7.06 -7.58 -9.54
N VAL A 31 -6.63 -8.66 -10.19
CA VAL A 31 -7.21 -9.20 -11.42
C VAL A 31 -7.52 -10.69 -11.26
N SER A 32 -7.58 -11.17 -10.01
CA SER A 32 -7.79 -12.57 -9.71
C SER A 32 -9.18 -13.03 -10.11
N PHE A 33 -9.26 -14.20 -10.77
CA PHE A 33 -10.54 -14.85 -11.09
C PHE A 33 -11.04 -15.78 -9.99
N VAL A 34 -10.22 -16.01 -8.96
CA VAL A 34 -10.47 -17.04 -7.93
C VAL A 34 -11.44 -16.60 -6.83
N ASN A 35 -11.89 -15.34 -6.83
CA ASN A 35 -12.85 -14.78 -5.86
C ASN A 35 -12.47 -15.01 -4.38
N LEU A 36 -11.18 -15.06 -4.07
CA LEU A 36 -10.63 -15.18 -2.71
C LEU A 36 -10.02 -13.87 -2.21
N HIS A 37 -10.17 -12.78 -2.96
CA HIS A 37 -9.63 -11.47 -2.60
C HIS A 37 -10.36 -10.82 -1.42
N GLY A 38 -11.45 -11.41 -0.92
CA GLY A 38 -12.16 -10.92 0.28
C GLY A 38 -12.68 -9.49 0.12
N GLY A 39 -12.85 -9.02 -1.12
CA GLY A 39 -13.21 -7.66 -1.50
C GLY A 39 -12.08 -6.62 -1.35
N PHE A 40 -10.82 -7.01 -1.15
CA PHE A 40 -9.68 -6.12 -1.36
C PHE A 40 -9.44 -5.96 -2.87
N THR A 41 -9.05 -4.76 -3.30
CA THR A 41 -8.95 -4.41 -4.73
C THR A 41 -7.54 -4.01 -5.16
N HIS A 42 -6.68 -3.61 -4.23
CA HIS A 42 -5.34 -3.14 -4.51
C HIS A 42 -4.33 -3.74 -3.51
N ILE A 43 -3.08 -3.87 -3.96
CA ILE A 43 -1.92 -4.18 -3.13
C ILE A 43 -0.91 -3.03 -3.21
N LEU A 44 -0.31 -2.71 -2.06
CA LEU A 44 0.83 -1.84 -1.94
C LEU A 44 1.99 -2.61 -1.33
N ALA A 45 3.11 -2.67 -2.04
CA ALA A 45 4.29 -3.40 -1.61
C ALA A 45 5.52 -2.49 -1.62
N SER A 46 6.17 -2.38 -0.45
CA SER A 46 7.45 -1.71 -0.27
C SER A 46 8.46 -2.68 0.33
N THR A 47 9.71 -2.57 -0.11
CA THR A 47 10.82 -3.37 0.43
C THR A 47 11.71 -2.48 1.29
N PHE A 48 12.02 -2.97 2.49
CA PHE A 48 12.92 -2.31 3.43
C PHE A 48 14.12 -3.22 3.71
N GLU A 49 15.28 -2.62 4.01
CA GLU A 49 16.49 -3.38 4.37
C GLU A 49 16.38 -4.00 5.77
N SER A 50 15.64 -3.34 6.68
CA SER A 50 15.55 -3.71 8.08
C SER A 50 14.20 -3.36 8.71
N ILE A 51 13.91 -3.94 9.89
CA ILE A 51 12.69 -3.62 10.64
C ILE A 51 12.78 -2.22 11.26
N GLU A 52 14.00 -1.75 11.54
CA GLU A 52 14.28 -0.40 12.01
C GLU A 52 13.92 0.63 10.94
N ASP A 53 14.15 0.33 9.65
CA ASP A 53 13.75 1.22 8.56
C ASP A 53 12.25 1.25 8.34
N VAL A 54 11.54 0.14 8.57
CA VAL A 54 10.06 0.14 8.66
C VAL A 54 9.60 1.07 9.78
N ALA A 55 10.21 0.98 10.97
CA ALA A 55 9.85 1.84 12.08
C ALA A 55 10.10 3.34 11.77
N LYS A 56 11.23 3.69 11.15
CA LYS A 56 11.49 5.07 10.71
C LYS A 56 10.46 5.55 9.70
N TYR A 57 10.11 4.71 8.73
CA TYR A 57 9.13 5.02 7.70
C TYR A 57 7.74 5.26 8.30
N VAL A 58 7.27 4.39 9.21
CA VAL A 58 5.95 4.52 9.84
C VAL A 58 5.81 5.82 10.63
N HIS A 59 6.88 6.27 11.28
CA HIS A 59 6.91 7.52 12.06
C HIS A 59 7.29 8.75 11.23
N HIS A 60 7.60 8.60 9.93
CA HIS A 60 8.00 9.71 9.09
C HIS A 60 6.80 10.66 8.87
N PRO A 61 6.97 12.00 9.00
CA PRO A 61 5.85 12.95 8.89
C PRO A 61 5.03 12.82 7.61
N VAL A 62 5.69 12.55 6.47
CA VAL A 62 5.02 12.30 5.18
C VAL A 62 4.12 11.06 5.23
N HIS A 63 4.57 9.98 5.86
CA HIS A 63 3.78 8.76 6.01
C HIS A 63 2.58 8.99 6.93
N VAL A 64 2.77 9.71 8.04
CA VAL A 64 1.69 10.05 8.97
C VAL A 64 0.64 10.95 8.29
N GLU A 65 1.07 11.98 7.56
CA GLU A 65 0.17 12.84 6.80
C GLU A 65 -0.60 12.06 5.73
N PHE A 66 0.10 11.18 5.00
CA PHE A 66 -0.54 10.31 4.02
C PHE A 66 -1.59 9.40 4.67
N GLY A 67 -1.27 8.73 5.78
CA GLY A 67 -2.21 7.88 6.51
C GLY A 67 -3.49 8.62 6.92
N ASN A 68 -3.35 9.85 7.43
CA ASN A 68 -4.47 10.71 7.82
C ASN A 68 -5.32 11.20 6.64
N LEU A 69 -4.74 11.36 5.44
CA LEU A 69 -5.50 11.70 4.25
C LEU A 69 -6.16 10.47 3.60
N TYR A 70 -5.50 9.33 3.70
CA TYR A 70 -5.79 8.13 2.95
C TYR A 70 -6.84 7.25 3.62
N HIS A 71 -6.79 7.11 4.96
CA HIS A 71 -7.67 6.21 5.69
C HIS A 71 -9.17 6.52 5.51
N HIS A 72 -9.55 7.77 5.25
CA HIS A 72 -10.93 8.17 4.98
C HIS A 72 -11.47 7.69 3.62
N ASN A 73 -10.60 7.26 2.71
CA ASN A 73 -10.97 6.76 1.39
C ASN A 73 -10.94 5.22 1.31
N LEU A 74 -10.67 4.54 2.44
CA LEU A 74 -10.60 3.08 2.53
C LEU A 74 -11.81 2.53 3.28
N GLU A 75 -12.49 1.54 2.69
CA GLU A 75 -13.46 0.73 3.42
C GLU A 75 -12.77 -0.27 4.37
N LYS A 76 -11.61 -0.77 3.97
CA LYS A 76 -10.78 -1.71 4.73
C LYS A 76 -9.33 -1.68 4.25
N PHE A 77 -8.41 -2.05 5.12
CA PHE A 77 -7.00 -2.22 4.81
C PHE A 77 -6.40 -3.34 5.67
N LEU A 78 -5.31 -3.94 5.18
CA LEU A 78 -4.57 -4.99 5.86
C LEU A 78 -3.08 -4.77 5.58
N ILE A 79 -2.26 -4.84 6.63
CA ILE A 79 -0.82 -4.57 6.55
C ILE A 79 -0.07 -5.79 7.06
N PHE A 80 0.94 -6.21 6.31
CA PHE A 80 1.85 -7.29 6.69
C PHE A 80 3.29 -6.83 6.55
N ASP A 81 4.02 -6.85 7.65
CA ASP A 81 5.47 -6.76 7.64
C ASP A 81 6.04 -8.17 7.75
N TYR A 82 6.84 -8.58 6.76
CA TYR A 82 7.42 -9.92 6.74
C TYR A 82 8.82 -9.91 6.15
N LYS A 83 9.64 -10.90 6.56
CA LYS A 83 10.93 -11.20 5.93
C LYS A 83 10.72 -12.33 4.92
N PRO A 84 10.92 -12.10 3.61
CA PRO A 84 10.80 -13.16 2.62
C PRO A 84 11.77 -14.31 2.96
N THR A 85 11.22 -15.50 3.19
CA THR A 85 12.00 -16.71 3.43
C THR A 85 11.98 -17.55 2.17
N ILE A 86 13.15 -17.73 1.55
CA ILE A 86 13.29 -18.59 0.38
C ILE A 86 13.58 -20.00 0.88
N PHE A 87 12.64 -20.92 0.67
CA PHE A 87 12.94 -22.35 0.78
C PHE A 87 13.45 -22.82 -0.58
N LEU A 88 14.72 -23.23 -0.60
CA LEU A 88 15.27 -23.97 -1.75
C LEU A 88 14.94 -25.47 -1.55
N PRO A 89 14.51 -26.17 -2.62
CA PRO A 89 14.21 -27.60 -2.56
C PRO A 89 15.46 -28.46 -2.30
#